data_AF-A0A6C0H3C3-F1
#
_entry.id   AF-A0A6C0H3C3-F1
#
_cell.length_a   1.000
_cell.length_b   1.000
_cell.length_c   1.000
_cell.angle_alpha   90.00
_cell.angle_beta   90.00
_cell.angle_gamma   90.00
#
_symmetry.space_group_name_H-M   'P 1'
#
loop_
_entity.id
_entity.type
_entity.pdbx_description
1 polymer ?
#
loop_
_entity_poly.entity_id
_entity_poly.type
_entity_poly.pdbx_seq_one_letter_code
_entity_poly.pdbx_strand_id
1 'polypeptide(L)'
;MSFIKTKLTVEDKEILKEIYNELEKIRIPTTYNGGTYHSVKTGTTGQKDARQACFGRVKYKGKIQASSYAKKYPYMMTLFKKFIDSHYSEFKFRSVYVNKNTICKQHLDSKNVGESLLVGLGPYTGGKTTLYIDDKEVCFHIKSNSLIFNGSEIPHKSESFKGTRYSLVFFN
;
A
#
# COMPACT_ATOMS: atom_id res chain seq x y z
N MET A 1 -10.03 7.85 17.49
CA MET A 1 -9.79 7.70 16.04
C MET A 1 -10.39 6.38 15.57
N SER A 2 -10.91 6.27 14.34
CA SER A 2 -11.56 5.04 13.85
C SER A 2 -10.79 4.38 12.71
N PHE A 3 -10.95 3.06 12.60
CA PHE A 3 -10.53 2.28 11.45
C PHE A 3 -11.63 1.29 11.10
N ILE A 4 -11.67 0.84 9.85
CA ILE A 4 -12.54 -0.25 9.39
C ILE A 4 -11.65 -1.42 9.00
N LYS A 5 -11.98 -2.60 9.51
CA LYS A 5 -11.29 -3.86 9.16
C LYS A 5 -12.27 -4.76 8.44
N THR A 6 -11.92 -5.17 7.23
CA THR A 6 -12.77 -6.05 6.41
C THR A 6 -12.01 -7.32 6.08
N LYS A 7 -12.61 -8.48 6.32
CA LYS A 7 -11.99 -9.78 6.02
C LYS A 7 -11.97 -10.01 4.50
N LEU A 8 -10.86 -10.50 3.97
CA LEU A 8 -10.75 -10.83 2.55
C LEU A 8 -11.55 -12.11 2.24
N THR A 9 -12.40 -12.03 1.22
CA THR A 9 -13.14 -13.16 0.65
C THR A 9 -12.21 -14.09 -0.15
N VAL A 10 -12.74 -15.19 -0.67
CA VAL A 10 -11.99 -16.06 -1.60
C VAL A 10 -11.74 -15.35 -2.92
N GLU A 11 -12.74 -14.64 -3.44
CA GLU A 11 -12.64 -13.86 -4.68
C GLU A 11 -11.58 -12.75 -4.56
N ASP A 12 -11.56 -12.01 -3.45
CA ASP A 12 -10.55 -11.00 -3.18
C ASP A 12 -9.13 -11.57 -3.29
N LYS A 13 -8.91 -12.77 -2.74
CA LYS A 13 -7.60 -13.42 -2.73
C LYS A 13 -7.18 -13.87 -4.13
N GLU A 14 -8.10 -14.33 -4.96
CA GLU A 14 -7.79 -14.67 -6.35
C GLU A 14 -7.46 -13.42 -7.18
N ILE A 15 -8.19 -12.32 -6.99
CA ILE A 15 -7.86 -11.04 -7.64
C ILE A 15 -6.50 -10.51 -7.16
N LEU A 16 -6.22 -10.58 -5.85
CA LEU A 16 -4.92 -10.19 -5.31
C LEU A 16 -3.80 -11.08 -5.81
N LYS A 17 -4.04 -12.37 -6.04
CA LYS A 17 -3.08 -13.29 -6.65
C LYS A 17 -2.80 -12.92 -8.12
N GLU A 18 -3.81 -12.54 -8.87
CA GLU A 18 -3.67 -11.99 -10.24
C GLU A 18 -2.82 -10.72 -10.22
N ILE A 19 -3.13 -9.76 -9.33
CA ILE A 19 -2.34 -8.53 -9.14
C ILE A 19 -0.89 -8.83 -8.78
N TYR A 20 -0.65 -9.78 -7.87
CA TYR A 20 0.71 -10.20 -7.50
C TYR A 20 1.50 -10.70 -8.71
N ASN A 21 0.91 -11.59 -9.50
CA ASN A 21 1.56 -12.18 -10.68
C ASN A 21 1.92 -11.10 -11.72
N GLU A 22 1.07 -10.10 -11.90
CA GLU A 22 1.35 -8.97 -12.78
C GLU A 22 2.42 -8.03 -12.24
N LEU A 23 2.39 -7.73 -10.93
CA LEU A 23 3.41 -6.89 -10.29
C LEU A 23 4.81 -7.53 -10.36
N GLU A 24 4.92 -8.86 -10.27
CA GLU A 24 6.21 -9.55 -10.43
C GLU A 24 6.81 -9.40 -11.84
N LYS A 25 5.98 -9.14 -12.86
CA LYS A 25 6.47 -8.83 -14.23
C LYS A 25 6.97 -7.40 -14.37
N ILE A 26 6.66 -6.52 -13.42
CA ILE A 26 6.99 -5.10 -13.47
C ILE A 26 8.26 -4.82 -12.65
N ARG A 27 9.27 -4.24 -13.30
CA ARG A 27 10.45 -3.71 -12.59
C ARG A 27 10.09 -2.45 -11.82
N ILE A 28 9.94 -2.57 -10.50
CA ILE A 28 9.83 -1.45 -9.57
C ILE A 28 11.25 -1.05 -9.13
N PRO A 29 11.64 0.25 -9.15
CA PRO A 29 12.96 0.70 -8.75
C PRO A 29 13.19 0.54 -7.25
N THR A 30 14.47 0.40 -6.90
CA THR A 30 14.89 0.45 -5.50
C THR A 30 14.83 1.85 -4.95
N THR A 31 14.52 1.94 -3.66
CA THR A 31 14.66 3.17 -2.87
C THR A 31 15.92 3.14 -2.01
N TYR A 32 16.66 2.03 -2.01
CA TYR A 32 17.94 1.86 -1.33
C TYR A 32 18.96 2.88 -1.83
N ASN A 33 19.59 3.61 -0.89
CA ASN A 33 20.60 4.63 -1.17
C ASN A 33 20.16 5.77 -2.14
N GLY A 34 18.86 6.00 -2.33
CA GLY A 34 18.39 6.98 -3.33
C GLY A 34 16.88 7.28 -3.30
N GLY A 35 16.32 7.49 -2.10
CA GLY A 35 14.88 7.70 -1.91
C GLY A 35 14.45 9.17 -1.81
N THR A 36 13.13 9.38 -1.87
CA THR A 36 12.54 10.69 -1.58
C THR A 36 12.54 10.96 -0.07
N TYR A 37 12.20 12.19 0.36
CA TYR A 37 12.00 12.51 1.78
C TYR A 37 11.07 11.51 2.50
N HIS A 38 10.00 11.04 1.83
CA HIS A 38 9.08 10.06 2.39
C HIS A 38 9.74 8.68 2.61
N SER A 39 10.62 8.26 1.70
CA SER A 39 11.39 7.01 1.83
C SER A 39 12.36 7.05 3.01
N VAL A 40 12.97 8.21 3.28
CA VAL A 40 13.82 8.41 4.46
C VAL A 40 12.98 8.34 5.74
N LYS A 41 11.84 9.05 5.77
CA LYS A 41 10.91 9.08 6.92
C LYS A 41 10.39 7.68 7.27
N THR A 42 10.00 6.90 6.27
CA THR A 42 9.48 5.53 6.47
C THR A 42 10.61 4.51 6.70
N GLY A 43 11.87 4.88 6.47
CA GLY A 43 13.04 4.04 6.68
C GLY A 43 13.31 3.05 5.55
N THR A 44 12.73 3.24 4.37
CA THR A 44 12.88 2.33 3.22
C THR A 44 14.23 2.49 2.52
N THR A 45 14.88 3.63 2.67
CA THR A 45 16.22 3.88 2.09
C THR A 45 17.32 2.98 2.64
N GLY A 46 17.13 2.41 3.84
CA GLY A 46 18.05 1.43 4.44
C GLY A 46 17.75 -0.02 4.06
N GLN A 47 16.70 -0.28 3.28
CA GLN A 47 16.22 -1.62 2.96
C GLN A 47 16.58 -1.99 1.53
N LYS A 48 17.58 -2.87 1.37
CA LYS A 48 18.12 -3.28 0.05
C LYS A 48 17.05 -3.82 -0.91
N ASP A 49 16.03 -4.49 -0.37
CA ASP A 49 14.96 -5.13 -1.16
C ASP A 49 13.69 -4.28 -1.28
N ALA A 50 13.62 -3.13 -0.60
CA ALA A 50 12.44 -2.28 -0.66
C ALA A 50 12.30 -1.66 -2.07
N ARG A 51 11.11 -1.80 -2.65
CA ARG A 51 10.71 -1.17 -3.91
C ARG A 51 9.40 -0.43 -3.72
N GLN A 52 9.25 0.73 -4.33
CA GLN A 52 8.04 1.54 -4.21
C GLN A 52 7.65 2.10 -5.58
N ALA A 53 6.37 2.04 -5.92
CA ALA A 53 5.81 2.67 -7.12
C ALA A 53 4.41 3.21 -6.82
N CYS A 54 4.03 4.26 -7.54
CA CYS A 54 2.68 4.80 -7.49
C CYS A 54 2.01 4.65 -8.86
N PHE A 55 0.82 4.07 -8.87
CA PHE A 55 -0.09 3.99 -10.01
C PHE A 55 -1.23 4.99 -9.80
N GLY A 56 -1.86 5.45 -10.89
CA GLY A 56 -2.94 6.44 -10.86
C GLY A 56 -2.47 7.89 -11.03
N ARG A 57 -3.11 8.84 -10.34
CA ARG A 57 -2.86 10.29 -10.48
C ARG A 57 -1.83 10.78 -9.47
N VAL A 58 -0.78 11.43 -9.96
CA VAL A 58 0.28 12.03 -9.13
C VAL A 58 0.38 13.52 -9.38
N LYS A 59 0.79 14.27 -8.36
CA LYS A 59 1.13 15.69 -8.48
C LYS A 59 2.62 15.80 -8.81
N TYR A 60 2.94 16.28 -10.00
CA TYR A 60 4.32 16.51 -10.44
C TYR A 60 4.46 17.95 -10.95
N LYS A 61 5.40 18.72 -10.38
CA LYS A 61 5.58 20.15 -10.65
C LYS A 61 4.28 20.94 -10.60
N GLY A 62 3.46 20.70 -9.57
CA GLY A 62 2.17 21.38 -9.36
C GLY A 62 1.00 20.84 -10.19
N LYS A 63 1.23 20.05 -11.23
CA LYS A 63 0.19 19.52 -12.13
C LYS A 63 -0.21 18.10 -11.76
N ILE A 64 -1.53 17.83 -11.75
CA ILE A 64 -2.07 16.48 -11.58
C ILE A 64 -2.00 15.77 -12.94
N GLN A 65 -1.32 14.63 -13.00
CA GLN A 65 -1.21 13.81 -14.21
C GLN A 65 -1.14 12.31 -13.86
N ALA A 66 -1.36 11.45 -14.85
CA ALA A 66 -1.13 10.02 -14.68
C ALA A 66 0.36 9.74 -14.40
N SER A 67 0.63 8.83 -13.45
CA SER A 67 1.99 8.39 -13.15
C SER A 67 2.62 7.67 -14.34
N SER A 68 3.95 7.61 -14.39
CA SER A 68 4.66 6.86 -15.43
C SER A 68 4.25 5.38 -15.46
N TYR A 69 4.02 4.79 -14.29
CA TYR A 69 3.53 3.42 -14.14
C TYR A 69 2.10 3.24 -14.64
N ALA A 70 1.20 4.19 -14.35
CA ALA A 70 -0.16 4.15 -14.87
C ALA A 70 -0.20 4.27 -16.40
N LYS A 71 0.68 5.08 -16.99
CA LYS A 71 0.80 5.22 -18.45
C LYS A 71 1.38 3.96 -19.09
N LYS A 72 2.39 3.34 -18.46
CA LYS A 72 3.11 2.18 -19.00
C LYS A 72 2.35 0.86 -18.82
N TYR A 73 1.61 0.73 -17.72
CA TYR A 73 0.89 -0.48 -17.34
C TYR A 73 -0.57 -0.14 -16.98
N PRO A 74 -1.37 0.37 -17.94
CA PRO A 74 -2.73 0.85 -17.66
C PRO A 74 -3.66 -0.27 -17.16
N TYR A 75 -3.42 -1.51 -17.57
CA TYR A 75 -4.16 -2.69 -17.12
C TYR A 75 -4.10 -2.92 -15.61
N MET A 76 -3.03 -2.46 -14.93
CA MET A 76 -2.92 -2.55 -13.47
C MET A 76 -4.02 -1.72 -12.78
N MET A 77 -4.38 -0.56 -13.32
CA MET A 77 -5.49 0.24 -12.77
C MET A 77 -6.83 -0.50 -12.89
N THR A 78 -7.03 -1.28 -13.96
CA THR A 78 -8.22 -2.13 -14.11
C THR A 78 -8.25 -3.23 -13.06
N LEU A 79 -7.12 -3.89 -12.78
CA LEU A 79 -7.04 -4.92 -11.73
C LEU A 79 -7.25 -4.34 -10.32
N PHE A 80 -6.67 -3.17 -10.05
CA PHE A 80 -6.90 -2.44 -8.81
C PHE A 80 -8.37 -2.08 -8.62
N LYS A 81 -9.03 -1.61 -9.69
CA LYS A 81 -10.47 -1.32 -9.65
C LYS A 81 -11.28 -2.60 -9.42
N LYS A 82 -10.96 -3.69 -10.12
CA LYS A 82 -11.60 -5.00 -9.95
C LYS A 82 -11.56 -5.48 -8.49
N PHE A 83 -10.41 -5.33 -7.82
CA PHE A 83 -10.29 -5.64 -6.39
C PHE A 83 -11.20 -4.76 -5.54
N ILE A 84 -11.18 -3.44 -5.74
CA ILE A 84 -12.02 -2.52 -4.95
C ILE A 84 -13.51 -2.76 -5.20
N ASP A 85 -13.92 -3.00 -6.45
CA ASP A 85 -15.32 -3.28 -6.78
C ASP A 85 -15.83 -4.56 -6.10
N SER A 86 -14.98 -5.59 -5.98
CA SER A 86 -15.31 -6.85 -5.29
C SER A 86 -15.28 -6.70 -3.76
N HIS A 87 -14.30 -5.99 -3.22
CA HIS A 87 -14.04 -5.95 -1.78
C HIS A 87 -14.80 -4.84 -1.04
N TYR A 88 -14.84 -3.63 -1.61
CA TYR A 88 -15.42 -2.44 -1.01
C TYR A 88 -15.76 -1.40 -2.10
N SER A 89 -16.82 -1.66 -2.87
CA SER A 89 -17.18 -0.90 -4.08
C SER A 89 -17.46 0.61 -3.86
N GLU A 90 -17.79 0.98 -2.62
CA GLU A 90 -17.99 2.36 -2.20
C GLU A 90 -16.67 3.14 -2.10
N PHE A 91 -15.54 2.47 -1.88
CA PHE A 91 -14.24 3.11 -1.69
C PHE A 91 -13.79 3.74 -3.01
N LYS A 92 -13.59 5.06 -3.00
CA LYS A 92 -13.11 5.79 -4.17
C LYS A 92 -11.63 6.07 -4.04
N PHE A 93 -10.87 5.69 -5.05
CA PHE A 93 -9.44 5.95 -5.12
C PHE A 93 -9.07 6.54 -6.47
N ARG A 94 -8.00 7.33 -6.50
CA ARG A 94 -7.38 7.84 -7.73
C ARG A 94 -5.99 7.28 -7.96
N SER A 95 -5.39 6.75 -6.90
CA SER A 95 -4.02 6.29 -6.89
C SER A 95 -3.83 5.09 -5.98
N VAL A 96 -2.84 4.27 -6.34
CA VAL A 96 -2.43 3.11 -5.57
C VAL A 96 -0.93 3.18 -5.36
N TYR A 97 -0.52 3.21 -4.09
CA TYR A 97 0.87 3.09 -3.70
C TYR A 97 1.20 1.61 -3.50
N VAL A 98 2.16 1.11 -4.26
CA VAL A 98 2.61 -0.28 -4.22
C VAL A 98 3.97 -0.31 -3.55
N ASN A 99 4.04 -1.01 -2.42
CA ASN A 99 5.31 -1.29 -1.75
C ASN A 99 5.64 -2.78 -1.88
N LYS A 100 6.85 -3.11 -2.35
CA LYS A 100 7.44 -4.45 -2.32
C LYS A 100 8.49 -4.49 -1.22
N ASN A 101 8.49 -5.55 -0.42
CA ASN A 101 9.50 -5.88 0.59
C ASN A 101 9.89 -4.67 1.47
N THR A 102 8.86 -3.95 1.92
CA THR A 102 9.01 -2.71 2.68
C THR A 102 8.51 -2.89 4.11
N ILE A 103 9.34 -2.50 5.08
CA ILE A 103 9.02 -2.38 6.50
C ILE A 103 9.03 -0.88 6.84
N CYS A 104 7.87 -0.29 7.07
CA CYS A 104 7.78 1.11 7.47
C CYS A 104 7.96 1.26 8.99
N LYS A 105 8.84 2.16 9.42
CA LYS A 105 8.91 2.64 10.82
C LYS A 105 7.60 3.35 11.20
N GLN A 106 7.38 3.57 12.50
CA GLN A 106 6.24 4.34 12.97
C GLN A 106 6.25 5.75 12.37
N HIS A 107 5.18 6.13 11.68
CA HIS A 107 5.05 7.43 11.03
C HIS A 107 3.59 7.86 10.89
N LEU A 108 3.43 9.13 10.49
CA LEU A 108 2.19 9.72 10.00
C LEU A 108 2.36 10.13 8.53
N ASP A 109 1.31 10.01 7.75
CA ASP A 109 1.24 10.43 6.35
C ASP A 109 0.67 11.83 6.22
N SER A 110 1.42 12.83 6.72
CA SER A 110 0.99 14.24 6.79
C SER A 110 0.60 14.89 5.45
N LYS A 111 0.82 14.24 4.31
CA LYS A 111 0.45 14.73 2.97
C LYS A 111 -0.78 14.05 2.39
N ASN A 112 -1.25 12.96 2.98
CA ASN A 112 -2.39 12.19 2.49
C ASN A 112 -3.59 12.51 3.38
N VAL A 113 -4.43 13.46 2.96
CA VAL A 113 -5.61 13.86 3.72
C VAL A 113 -6.77 12.96 3.33
N GLY A 114 -7.34 12.27 4.31
CA GLY A 114 -8.47 11.36 4.14
C GLY A 114 -8.10 9.91 4.37
N GLU A 115 -9.11 9.04 4.20
CA GLU A 115 -8.95 7.62 4.42
C GLU A 115 -8.20 6.93 3.28
N SER A 116 -7.41 5.92 3.65
CA SER A 116 -6.74 5.03 2.72
C SER A 116 -7.11 3.59 3.02
N LEU A 117 -7.23 2.76 1.98
CA LEU A 117 -7.42 1.32 2.10
C LEU A 117 -6.07 0.62 1.94
N LEU A 118 -5.66 -0.15 2.94
CA LEU A 118 -4.43 -0.93 2.99
C LEU A 118 -4.75 -2.42 2.92
N VAL A 119 -4.06 -3.14 2.03
CA VAL A 119 -4.14 -4.62 1.93
C VAL A 119 -2.78 -5.20 1.57
N GLY A 120 -2.48 -6.42 2.03
CA GLY A 120 -1.24 -7.12 1.73
C GLY A 120 -1.44 -8.36 0.86
N LEU A 121 -0.47 -8.65 0.00
CA LEU A 121 -0.47 -9.78 -0.94
C LEU A 121 0.94 -10.37 -1.14
N GLY A 122 1.00 -11.58 -1.70
CA GLY A 122 2.24 -12.31 -1.96
C GLY A 122 2.57 -13.41 -0.93
N PRO A 123 3.59 -14.24 -1.23
CA PRO A 123 4.00 -15.37 -0.40
C PRO A 123 4.91 -14.92 0.75
N TYR A 124 4.30 -14.36 1.80
CA TYR A 124 5.01 -13.97 3.03
C TYR A 124 4.32 -14.44 4.32
N THR A 125 5.07 -14.46 5.41
CA THR A 125 4.59 -14.67 6.79
C THR A 125 5.01 -13.49 7.69
N GLY A 126 4.24 -13.21 8.74
CA GLY A 126 4.44 -12.02 9.58
C GLY A 126 3.89 -10.74 8.93
N GLY A 127 4.58 -9.60 9.14
CA GLY A 127 4.30 -8.36 8.40
C GLY A 127 2.97 -7.68 8.74
N LYS A 128 2.52 -7.80 9.99
CA LYS A 128 1.30 -7.12 10.46
C LYS A 128 1.48 -5.61 10.34
N THR A 129 0.35 -4.91 10.27
CA THR A 129 0.32 -3.46 10.41
C THR A 129 -0.15 -3.13 11.82
N THR A 130 0.59 -2.26 12.51
CA THR A 130 0.21 -1.77 13.84
C THR A 130 -0.28 -0.35 13.72
N LEU A 131 -1.49 -0.10 14.21
CA LEU A 131 -2.04 1.25 14.41
C LEU A 131 -1.89 1.64 15.88
N TYR A 132 -1.56 2.90 16.13
CA TYR A 132 -1.46 3.50 17.47
C TYR A 132 -2.72 4.34 17.72
N ILE A 133 -3.66 3.82 18.52
CA ILE A 133 -4.95 4.45 18.77
C ILE A 133 -5.14 4.58 20.28
N ASP A 134 -5.36 5.80 20.76
CA ASP A 134 -5.56 6.10 22.18
C ASP A 134 -4.49 5.44 23.07
N ASP A 135 -3.21 5.64 22.69
CA ASP A 135 -1.99 5.06 23.30
C ASP A 135 -1.90 3.53 23.33
N LYS A 136 -2.72 2.83 22.55
CA LYS A 136 -2.70 1.37 22.41
C LYS A 136 -2.18 0.93 21.04
N GLU A 137 -1.36 -0.12 21.03
CA GLU A 137 -0.98 -0.83 19.81
C GLU A 137 -2.08 -1.81 19.39
N VAL A 138 -2.63 -1.62 18.19
CA VAL A 138 -3.61 -2.54 17.60
C VAL A 138 -3.02 -3.15 16.33
N CYS A 139 -2.78 -4.47 16.34
CA CYS A 139 -2.10 -5.17 15.25
C CYS A 139 -3.06 -5.93 14.33
N PHE A 140 -2.83 -5.82 13.02
CA PHE A 140 -3.69 -6.37 11.98
C PHE A 140 -2.92 -7.19 10.94
N HIS A 141 -3.46 -8.35 10.60
CA HIS A 141 -2.96 -9.17 9.51
C HIS A 141 -3.55 -8.70 8.17
N ILE A 142 -2.80 -7.86 7.45
CA ILE A 142 -3.24 -7.32 6.16
C ILE A 142 -3.25 -8.36 5.02
N LYS A 143 -2.72 -9.57 5.26
CA LYS A 143 -2.82 -10.71 4.34
C LYS A 143 -4.20 -11.37 4.35
N SER A 144 -4.96 -11.20 5.44
CA SER A 144 -6.28 -11.80 5.62
C SER A 144 -7.40 -10.77 5.76
N ASN A 145 -7.06 -9.48 5.90
CA ASN A 145 -7.99 -8.38 6.03
C ASN A 145 -7.46 -7.16 5.28
N SER A 146 -8.34 -6.29 4.80
CA SER A 146 -7.98 -4.91 4.49
C SER A 146 -8.18 -4.02 5.73
N LEU A 147 -7.58 -2.84 5.71
CA LEU A 147 -7.77 -1.79 6.71
C LEU A 147 -8.06 -0.47 6.01
N ILE A 148 -9.15 0.20 6.41
CA ILE A 148 -9.40 1.59 6.03
C ILE A 148 -9.15 2.46 7.25
N PHE A 149 -8.27 3.45 7.11
CA PHE A 149 -7.96 4.40 8.17
C PHE A 149 -7.32 5.68 7.61
N ASN A 150 -7.35 6.76 8.39
CA ASN A 150 -6.68 8.00 8.04
C ASN A 150 -5.22 7.99 8.55
N GLY A 151 -4.27 7.76 7.64
CA GLY A 151 -2.84 7.71 7.94
C GLY A 151 -2.23 9.06 8.35
N SER A 152 -2.92 10.18 8.12
CA SER A 152 -2.50 11.51 8.60
C SER A 152 -2.85 11.76 10.07
N GLU A 153 -3.81 10.99 10.63
CA GLU A 153 -4.28 11.10 12.01
C GLU A 153 -3.76 9.97 12.91
N ILE A 154 -3.64 8.76 12.35
CA ILE A 154 -3.29 7.56 13.11
C ILE A 154 -1.85 7.15 12.81
N PRO A 155 -0.92 7.24 13.79
CA PRO A 155 0.43 6.74 13.61
C PRO A 155 0.40 5.24 13.35
N HIS A 156 1.26 4.77 12.45
CA HIS A 156 1.28 3.36 12.06
C HIS A 156 2.67 2.88 11.63
N LYS A 157 2.90 1.57 11.78
CA LYS A 157 4.13 0.88 11.36
C LYS A 157 3.81 -0.47 10.70
N SER A 158 4.78 -1.03 9.99
CA SER A 158 4.76 -2.44 9.58
C SER A 158 5.73 -3.26 10.42
N GLU A 159 5.31 -4.44 10.86
CA GLU A 159 6.18 -5.42 11.50
C GLU A 159 7.08 -6.14 10.48
N SER A 160 8.12 -6.82 10.98
CA SER A 160 9.00 -7.67 10.18
C SER A 160 8.24 -8.86 9.57
N PHE A 161 8.69 -9.30 8.40
CA PHE A 161 8.14 -10.45 7.67
C PHE A 161 9.25 -11.28 7.02
N LYS A 162 8.89 -12.49 6.56
CA LYS A 162 9.74 -13.34 5.72
C LYS A 162 9.03 -13.67 4.41
N GLY A 163 9.77 -13.70 3.30
CA GLY A 163 9.23 -13.94 1.95
C GLY A 163 8.98 -12.67 1.15
N THR A 164 8.23 -12.78 0.06
CA THR A 164 7.92 -11.64 -0.84
C THR A 164 6.60 -11.00 -0.42
N ARG A 165 6.68 -9.80 0.16
CA ARG A 165 5.51 -9.05 0.63
C ARG A 165 5.26 -7.86 -0.27
N TYR A 166 4.02 -7.75 -0.73
CA TYR A 166 3.48 -6.52 -1.25
C TYR A 166 2.44 -5.95 -0.29
N SER A 167 2.36 -4.62 -0.25
CA SER A 167 1.22 -3.90 0.29
C SER A 167 0.71 -2.90 -0.74
N LEU A 168 -0.60 -2.85 -0.93
CA LEU A 168 -1.30 -1.86 -1.75
C LEU A 168 -1.97 -0.86 -0.82
N VAL A 169 -1.73 0.43 -1.05
CA VAL A 169 -2.39 1.54 -0.36
C VAL A 169 -3.20 2.29 -1.40
N PHE A 170 -4.53 2.19 -1.33
CA PHE A 170 -5.46 2.90 -2.20
C PHE A 170 -5.83 4.22 -1.55
N PHE A 171 -5.69 5.32 -2.28
CA PHE A 171 -5.94 6.68 -1.77
C PHE A 171 -6.40 7.62 -2.90
N ASN A 172 -6.84 8.82 -2.53
CA ASN A 172 -7.43 9.82 -3.43
C ASN A 172 -6.47 10.97 -3.75
#